data_AF-A0A3L7JPL9-F1
#
_entry.id   AF-A0A3L7JPL9-F1
#
_cell.length_a   1.000
_cell.length_b   1.000
_cell.length_c   1.000
_cell.angle_alpha   90.00
_cell.angle_beta   90.00
_cell.angle_gamma   90.00
#
_symmetry.space_group_name_H-M   'P 1'
#
loop_
_entity.id
_entity.type
_entity.pdbx_description
1 polymer ?
#
loop_
_entity_poly.entity_id
_entity_poly.type
_entity_poly.pdbx_seq_one_letter_code
_entity_poly.pdbx_strand_id
1 'polypeptide(L)'
;MYIAVFAAQVIGGAIALAVFSSIHMNNRTKGFVSLAIIILGMIYSVFQGFTLSQTMGIGMTFIYLFLFAVTYFIQRRKKESGIIS
;
A
#
# COMPACT_ATOMS: atom_id res chain seq x y z
N MET A 1 6.01 -9.27 20.36
CA MET A 1 4.54 -9.10 20.21
C MET A 1 4.17 -8.34 18.93
N TYR A 2 4.76 -7.17 18.66
CA TYR A 2 4.42 -6.35 17.46
C TYR A 2 4.85 -6.92 16.10
N ILE A 3 5.77 -7.89 16.07
CA ILE A 3 6.27 -8.51 14.83
C ILE A 3 5.13 -9.08 13.96
N ALA A 4 4.15 -9.74 14.58
CA ALA A 4 3.03 -10.34 13.85
C ALA A 4 2.16 -9.28 13.18
N VAL A 5 1.99 -8.13 13.83
CA VAL A 5 1.21 -7.04 13.26
C VAL A 5 1.98 -6.36 12.13
N PHE A 6 3.28 -6.13 12.27
CA PHE A 6 4.09 -5.61 11.17
C PHE A 6 4.10 -6.55 9.97
N ALA A 7 4.22 -7.87 10.19
CA ALA A 7 4.12 -8.86 9.12
C ALA A 7 2.76 -8.82 8.43
N ALA A 8 1.67 -8.74 9.19
CA ALA A 8 0.32 -8.60 8.64
C ALA A 8 0.16 -7.31 7.80
N GLN A 9 0.75 -6.19 8.24
CA GLN A 9 0.71 -4.94 7.48
C GLN A 9 1.50 -5.00 6.18
N VAL A 10 2.67 -5.66 6.18
CA VAL A 10 3.46 -5.86 4.95
C VAL A 10 2.71 -6.78 3.98
N ILE A 11 2.17 -7.90 4.45
CA ILE A 11 1.42 -8.85 3.61
C ILE A 11 0.14 -8.20 3.06
N GLY A 12 -0.64 -7.56 3.93
CA GLY A 12 -1.87 -6.87 3.53
C GLY A 12 -1.60 -5.73 2.54
N GLY A 13 -0.55 -4.94 2.79
CA GLY A 13 -0.10 -3.90 1.88
C GLY A 13 0.34 -4.45 0.53
N ALA A 14 1.12 -5.54 0.50
CA ALA A 14 1.53 -6.18 -0.75
C ALA A 14 0.35 -6.71 -1.57
N ILE A 15 -0.63 -7.35 -0.92
CA ILE A 15 -1.85 -7.84 -1.59
C ILE A 15 -2.66 -6.67 -2.15
N ALA A 16 -2.86 -5.62 -1.34
CA ALA A 16 -3.58 -4.43 -1.77
C ALA A 16 -2.94 -3.81 -3.03
N LEU A 17 -1.61 -3.72 -3.06
CA LEU A 17 -0.86 -3.22 -4.21
C LEU A 17 -0.93 -4.13 -5.43
N ALA A 18 -0.91 -5.45 -5.24
CA ALA A 18 -1.09 -6.41 -6.32
C ALA A 18 -2.50 -6.29 -6.95
N VAL A 19 -3.53 -6.16 -6.10
CA VAL A 19 -4.92 -5.91 -6.54
C VAL A 19 -5.00 -4.58 -7.29
N PHE A 20 -4.44 -3.50 -6.74
CA PHE A 20 -4.39 -2.21 -7.43
C PHE A 20 -3.70 -2.33 -8.79
N SER A 21 -2.52 -2.97 -8.86
CA SER A 21 -1.78 -3.11 -10.12
C SER A 21 -2.59 -3.90 -11.16
N SER A 22 -3.33 -4.92 -10.73
CA SER A 22 -4.18 -5.71 -11.63
C SER A 22 -5.36 -4.89 -12.15
N ILE A 23 -6.08 -4.20 -11.25
CA ILE A 23 -7.24 -3.37 -11.63
C ILE A 23 -6.80 -2.19 -12.50
N HIS A 24 -5.70 -1.52 -12.15
CA HIS A 24 -5.18 -0.36 -12.89
C HIS A 24 -4.72 -0.73 -14.30
N MET A 25 -4.15 -1.93 -14.48
CA MET A 25 -3.75 -2.44 -15.79
C MET A 25 -4.96 -2.73 -16.69
N ASN A 26 -6.07 -3.21 -16.12
CA ASN A 26 -7.31 -3.45 -16.88
C ASN A 26 -8.11 -2.16 -17.14
N ASN A 27 -8.20 -1.26 -16.15
CA ASN A 27 -8.93 0.01 -16.27
C ASN A 27 -8.33 1.07 -15.34
N ARG A 28 -7.72 2.09 -15.92
CA ARG A 28 -7.03 3.18 -15.18
C ARG A 28 -7.95 3.88 -14.18
N THR A 29 -9.18 4.21 -14.57
CA THR A 29 -10.15 4.93 -13.72
C THR A 29 -10.57 4.08 -12.51
N LYS A 30 -10.85 2.79 -12.73
CA LYS A 30 -11.16 1.86 -11.63
C LYS A 30 -9.94 1.59 -10.73
N GLY A 31 -8.74 1.65 -11.30
CA GLY A 31 -7.48 1.59 -10.56
C GLY A 31 -7.38 2.71 -9.53
N PHE A 32 -7.68 3.96 -9.89
CA PHE A 32 -7.66 5.08 -8.95
C PHE A 32 -8.68 4.93 -7.82
N VAL A 33 -9.87 4.39 -8.11
CA VAL A 33 -10.88 4.10 -7.07
C VAL A 33 -10.37 3.04 -6.11
N SER A 34 -9.76 1.96 -6.61
CA SER A 34 -9.12 0.95 -5.78
C SER A 34 -8.01 1.53 -4.91
N LEU A 35 -7.16 2.41 -5.48
CA LEU A 35 -6.10 3.09 -4.74
C LEU A 35 -6.66 3.93 -3.59
N ALA A 36 -7.74 4.68 -3.83
CA ALA A 36 -8.39 5.50 -2.82
C ALA A 36 -8.90 4.66 -1.64
N ILE A 37 -9.53 3.51 -1.92
CA ILE A 37 -10.00 2.57 -0.89
C ILE A 37 -8.82 2.02 -0.07
N ILE A 38 -7.74 1.63 -0.75
CA ILE A 38 -6.53 1.12 -0.10
C ILE A 38 -5.91 2.18 0.82
N ILE A 39 -5.79 3.41 0.34
CA ILE A 39 -5.25 4.53 1.13
C ILE A 39 -6.12 4.79 2.37
N LEU A 40 -7.44 4.80 2.23
CA LEU A 40 -8.36 4.95 3.37
C LEU A 40 -8.19 3.82 4.40
N GLY A 41 -8.07 2.57 3.95
CA GLY A 41 -7.81 1.43 4.83
C GLY A 41 -6.46 1.51 5.55
N MET A 42 -5.42 2.00 4.86
CA MET A 42 -4.09 2.23 5.45
C MET A 42 -4.15 3.32 6.51
N ILE A 43 -4.81 4.47 6.24
CA ILE A 43 -4.97 5.56 7.22
C ILE A 43 -5.68 5.05 8.47
N TYR A 44 -6.75 4.28 8.32
CA TYR A 44 -7.47 3.69 9.44
C TYR A 44 -6.59 2.74 10.26
N SER A 45 -5.80 1.89 9.60
CA SER A 45 -4.84 0.99 10.27
C SER A 45 -3.75 1.76 11.02
N VAL A 46 -3.20 2.84 10.44
CA VAL A 46 -2.23 3.71 11.14
C VAL A 46 -2.86 4.31 12.38
N PHE A 47 -4.08 4.83 12.28
CA PHE A 47 -4.78 5.45 13.40
C PHE A 47 -4.99 4.46 14.55
N GLN A 48 -5.41 3.23 14.22
CA GLN A 48 -5.49 2.14 15.18
C GLN A 48 -4.13 1.79 15.79
N GLY A 49 -3.06 1.78 14.98
CA GLY A 49 -1.69 1.57 15.42
C GLY A 49 -1.26 2.59 16.48
N PHE A 50 -1.54 3.88 16.25
CA PHE A 50 -1.25 4.96 17.21
C PHE A 50 -2.06 4.88 18.50
N THR A 51 -3.32 4.43 18.44
CA THR A 51 -4.13 4.18 19.65
C THR A 51 -3.61 3.02 20.48
N LEU A 52 -2.97 2.02 19.86
CA LEU A 52 -2.39 0.87 20.57
C LEU A 52 -1.01 1.19 21.16
N SER A 53 -0.11 1.81 20.38
CA SER A 53 1.15 2.36 20.88
C SER A 53 1.80 3.34 19.90
N GLN A 54 2.49 4.35 20.41
CA GLN A 54 3.22 5.31 19.56
C GLN A 54 4.29 4.63 18.70
N THR A 55 5.02 3.65 19.25
CA THR A 55 6.04 2.89 18.51
C THR A 55 5.42 2.08 17.36
N MET A 56 4.23 1.55 17.55
CA MET A 56 3.50 0.78 16.55
C MET A 56 2.99 1.65 15.42
N GLY A 57 2.39 2.81 15.74
CA GLY A 57 1.96 3.80 14.76
C GLY A 57 3.12 4.26 13.87
N ILE A 58 4.26 4.64 14.47
CA ILE A 58 5.46 5.07 13.73
C ILE A 58 5.97 3.95 12.81
N GLY A 59 6.06 2.71 13.31
CA GLY A 59 6.51 1.57 12.51
C GLY A 59 5.60 1.29 11.31
N MET A 60 4.28 1.41 11.48
CA MET A 60 3.32 1.26 10.37
C MET A 60 3.49 2.37 9.34
N THR A 61 3.69 3.62 9.76
CA THR A 61 3.93 4.74 8.84
C THR A 61 5.16 4.49 7.98
N PHE A 62 6.26 4.00 8.56
CA PHE A 62 7.47 3.65 7.80
C PHE A 62 7.21 2.54 6.78
N ILE A 63 6.47 1.49 7.16
CA ILE A 63 6.11 0.39 6.26
C ILE A 63 5.29 0.91 5.07
N TYR A 64 4.29 1.75 5.31
CA TYR A 64 3.47 2.30 4.24
C TYR A 64 4.23 3.27 3.33
N LEU A 65 5.13 4.09 3.87
CA LEU A 65 6.04 4.93 3.07
C LEU A 65 6.91 4.07 2.15
N PHE A 66 7.47 2.98 2.68
CA PHE A 66 8.28 2.06 1.89
C PHE A 66 7.45 1.37 0.79
N LEU A 67 6.26 0.86 1.12
CA LEU A 67 5.36 0.24 0.16
C LEU A 67 4.91 1.23 -0.93
N PHE A 68 4.66 2.49 -0.56
CA PHE A 68 4.31 3.55 -1.50
C PHE A 68 5.46 3.83 -2.48
N ALA A 69 6.69 3.96 -1.96
CA ALA A 69 7.89 4.14 -2.79
C ALA A 69 8.08 2.95 -3.74
N VAL A 70 8.01 1.71 -3.25
CA VAL A 70 8.12 0.49 -4.07
C VAL A 70 7.07 0.47 -5.17
N THR A 71 5.82 0.79 -4.83
CA THR A 71 4.72 0.86 -5.80
C THR A 71 4.96 1.91 -6.88
N TYR A 72 5.40 3.09 -6.48
CA TYR A 72 5.74 4.17 -7.41
C TYR A 72 6.87 3.75 -8.36
N PHE A 73 7.92 3.12 -7.85
CA PHE A 73 9.02 2.59 -8.67
C PHE A 73 8.55 1.50 -9.64
N ILE A 74 7.70 0.57 -9.20
CA ILE A 74 7.15 -0.48 -10.05
C ILE A 74 6.29 0.12 -11.17
N GLN A 75 5.40 1.06 -10.85
CA GLN A 75 4.58 1.73 -11.86
C GLN A 75 5.42 2.53 -12.85
N ARG A 76 6.42 3.27 -12.35
CA ARG A 76 7.35 4.03 -13.20
C ARG A 76 8.11 3.11 -14.15
N ARG A 77 8.67 1.99 -13.67
CA ARG A 77 9.32 0.99 -14.52
C ARG A 77 8.37 0.38 -15.54
N LYS A 78 7.14 0.04 -15.15
CA LYS A 78 6.14 -0.51 -16.08
C LYS A 78 5.75 0.50 -17.19
N LYS A 79 5.72 1.80 -16.87
CA LYS A 79 5.52 2.87 -17.85
C LYS A 79 6.73 3.02 -18.78
N GLU A 80 7.95 3.00 -18.24
CA GLU A 80 9.19 3.08 -19.02
C GLU A 80 9.39 1.85 -19.93
N SER A 81 8.97 0.66 -19.49
CA SER A 81 8.98 -0.59 -20.28
C SER A 81 7.84 -0.70 -21.32
N GLY A 82 6.95 0.29 -21.44
CA GLY A 82 5.84 0.27 -22.40
C GLY A 82 4.71 -0.74 -22.10
N ILE A 83 4.70 -1.35 -20.90
CA ILE A 83 3.68 -2.32 -20.46
C ILE A 83 2.36 -1.61 -20.09
N ILE A 84 2.44 -0.33 -19.76
CA ILE A 84 1.28 0.52 -19.48
C ILE A 84 1.32 1.68 -20.48
N SER A 85 0.73 1.47 -21.67
CA SER A 85 0.52 2.51 -22.71
C SER A 85 -0.66 3.39 -22.37
#